data_AF-A0A7I8JBE1-F1
#
_entry.id   AF-A0A7I8JBE1-F1
#
_cell.length_a   1.000
_cell.length_b   1.000
_cell.length_c   1.000
_cell.angle_alpha   90.00
_cell.angle_beta   90.00
_cell.angle_gamma   90.00
#
_symmetry.space_group_name_H-M   'P 1'
#
loop_
_entity.id
_entity.type
_entity.pdbx_description
1 polymer ?
#
loop_
_entity_poly.entity_id
_entity_poly.type
_entity_poly.pdbx_seq_one_letter_code
_entity_poly.pdbx_strand_id
1 'polypeptide(L)'
;MDGYLNYLSLEYDSIWDTKPSWCQPWTILLTGALAIGCSWVFVHSLILTAVVSLLICAWWFVFLYSYPKAYADMITQRRKNVVSGVEDTFGITKNQ
;
A
#
# COMPACT_ATOMS: atom_id res chain seq x y z
N MET A 1 -7.39 -0.67 20.00
CA MET A 1 -7.16 -0.65 18.52
C MET A 1 -5.93 -1.51 18.24
N ASP A 2 -5.92 -2.75 18.75
CA ASP A 2 -4.66 -3.43 19.09
C ASP A 2 -4.46 -4.70 18.24
N GLY A 3 -5.53 -5.15 17.57
CA GLY A 3 -5.49 -6.22 16.57
C GLY A 3 -4.81 -5.79 15.26
N TYR A 4 -4.82 -4.48 14.94
CA TYR A 4 -4.15 -3.97 13.74
C TYR A 4 -2.61 -3.93 13.91
N LEU A 5 -2.08 -4.10 15.11
CA LEU A 5 -0.62 -4.19 15.31
C LEU A 5 -0.12 -5.64 15.32
N ASN A 6 -1.03 -6.63 15.42
CA ASN A 6 -0.68 -8.05 15.48
C ASN A 6 -0.36 -8.67 14.11
N TYR A 7 -0.85 -8.10 13.01
CA TYR A 7 -0.44 -8.55 11.66
C TYR A 7 0.87 -7.90 11.20
N LEU A 8 1.41 -6.94 11.96
CA LEU A 8 2.73 -6.33 11.74
C LEU A 8 3.86 -7.25 12.24
N SER A 9 3.66 -8.57 12.19
CA SER A 9 4.74 -9.51 12.48
C SER A 9 5.82 -9.32 11.42
N LEU A 10 7.07 -9.22 11.88
CA LEU A 10 8.27 -9.05 11.05
C LEU A 10 8.50 -10.18 10.03
N GLU A 11 7.67 -11.22 10.10
CA GLU A 11 7.69 -12.43 9.31
C GLU A 11 7.08 -12.23 7.92
N TYR A 12 6.21 -11.23 7.73
CA TYR A 12 5.51 -11.07 6.47
C TYR A 12 6.32 -10.22 5.45
N ASP A 13 6.85 -10.88 4.41
CA ASP A 13 7.74 -10.31 3.38
C ASP A 13 7.03 -9.30 2.44
N SER A 14 5.69 -9.40 2.31
CA SER A 14 4.87 -8.57 1.42
C SER A 14 3.55 -8.14 2.09
N ILE A 15 3.34 -6.82 2.24
CA ILE A 15 2.10 -6.23 2.77
C ILE A 15 0.84 -6.73 2.07
N TRP A 16 0.98 -7.03 0.78
CA TRP A 16 -0.12 -7.31 -0.12
C TRP A 16 -0.82 -8.63 0.17
N ASP A 17 -0.16 -9.58 0.82
CA ASP A 17 -0.80 -10.86 1.16
C ASP A 17 -1.71 -10.77 2.38
N THR A 18 -1.51 -9.79 3.26
CA THR A 18 -2.43 -9.55 4.38
C THR A 18 -3.73 -8.85 3.93
N LYS A 19 -3.76 -8.35 2.68
CA LYS A 19 -4.91 -7.63 2.11
C LYS A 19 -5.76 -8.57 1.24
N PRO A 20 -7.10 -8.38 1.22
CA PRO A 20 -7.96 -9.11 0.30
C PRO A 20 -7.57 -8.84 -1.16
N SER A 21 -7.83 -9.81 -2.03
CA SER A 21 -7.41 -9.82 -3.44
C SER A 21 -7.82 -8.58 -4.24
N TRP A 22 -8.88 -7.88 -3.80
CA TRP A 22 -9.36 -6.65 -4.43
C TRP A 22 -8.46 -5.43 -4.21
N CYS A 23 -7.56 -5.46 -3.23
CA CYS A 23 -6.62 -4.37 -2.91
C CYS A 23 -5.19 -4.68 -3.38
N GLN A 24 -5.00 -5.73 -4.18
CA GLN A 24 -3.71 -6.11 -4.74
C GLN A 24 -3.26 -5.12 -5.83
N PRO A 25 -1.94 -4.99 -6.07
CA PRO A 25 -1.40 -4.02 -7.02
C PRO A 25 -1.93 -4.25 -8.45
N TRP A 26 -2.11 -5.50 -8.86
CA TRP A 26 -2.68 -5.81 -10.18
C TRP A 26 -4.14 -5.36 -10.30
N THR A 27 -4.91 -5.41 -9.22
CA THR A 27 -6.32 -4.98 -9.22
C THR A 27 -6.43 -3.47 -9.34
N ILE A 28 -5.57 -2.73 -8.64
CA ILE A 28 -5.46 -1.27 -8.76
C ILE A 28 -5.05 -0.85 -10.17
N LEU A 29 -4.12 -1.60 -10.78
CA LEU A 29 -3.73 -1.37 -12.18
C LEU A 29 -4.87 -1.71 -13.15
N LEU A 30 -5.59 -2.82 -12.95
CA LEU A 30 -6.71 -3.21 -13.81
C LEU A 30 -7.86 -2.22 -13.76
N THR A 31 -8.23 -1.74 -12.57
CA THR A 31 -9.31 -0.74 -12.43
C THR A 31 -8.92 0.60 -13.06
N GLY A 32 -7.66 1.03 -12.90
CA GLY A 32 -7.14 2.23 -13.56
C GLY A 32 -7.11 2.10 -15.09
N ALA A 33 -6.64 0.97 -15.61
CA ALA A 33 -6.59 0.70 -17.04
C ALA A 33 -8.00 0.61 -17.66
N LEU A 34 -8.96 -0.03 -16.98
CA LEU A 34 -10.36 -0.05 -17.38
C LEU A 34 -10.96 1.35 -17.39
N ALA A 35 -10.71 2.17 -16.36
CA ALA A 35 -11.22 3.54 -16.30
C ALA A 35 -10.69 4.40 -17.46
N ILE A 36 -9.39 4.31 -17.77
CA ILE A 36 -8.78 5.01 -18.91
C ILE A 36 -9.35 4.49 -20.25
N GLY A 37 -9.46 3.17 -20.41
CA GLY A 37 -10.01 2.55 -21.62
C GLY A 37 -11.47 2.94 -21.86
N CYS A 38 -12.31 2.88 -20.82
CA CYS A 38 -13.69 3.34 -20.89
C CYS A 38 -13.78 4.85 -21.20
N SER A 39 -12.92 5.68 -20.60
CA SER A 39 -12.88 7.11 -20.91
C SER A 39 -12.60 7.38 -22.38
N TRP A 40 -11.69 6.61 -23.01
CA TRP A 40 -11.37 6.76 -24.44
C TRP A 40 -12.52 6.33 -25.36
N VAL A 41 -13.18 5.23 -25.02
CA VAL A 41 -14.29 4.68 -25.82
C VAL A 41 -15.48 5.64 -25.84
N PHE A 42 -15.78 6.29 -24.71
CA PHE A 42 -16.89 7.24 -24.61
C PHE A 42 -16.52 8.66 -25.06
N VAL A 43 -15.27 9.07 -24.87
CA VAL A 43 -14.84 10.44 -25.14
C VAL A 43 -13.64 10.42 -26.06
N HIS A 44 -13.91 10.58 -27.36
CA HIS A 44 -12.90 10.73 -28.43
C HIS A 44 -12.11 12.06 -28.34
N SER A 45 -11.91 12.61 -27.13
CA SER A 45 -11.16 13.84 -26.87
C SER A 45 -9.86 13.51 -26.13
N LEU A 46 -8.75 13.87 -26.78
CA LEU A 46 -7.39 13.68 -26.26
C LEU A 46 -7.17 14.41 -24.92
N ILE A 47 -7.74 15.62 -24.77
CA ILE A 47 -7.55 16.45 -23.58
C ILE A 47 -8.22 15.82 -22.37
N LEU A 48 -9.46 15.34 -22.51
CA LEU A 48 -10.17 14.72 -21.39
C LEU A 48 -9.48 13.43 -20.97
N THR A 49 -9.05 12.62 -21.94
CA THR A 49 -8.30 11.38 -21.66
C THR A 49 -7.00 11.68 -20.93
N ALA A 50 -6.28 12.74 -21.31
CA ALA A 50 -5.05 13.16 -20.64
C ALA A 50 -5.29 13.60 -19.18
N VAL A 51 -6.40 14.28 -18.89
CA VAL A 51 -6.76 14.66 -17.52
C VAL A 51 -7.12 13.42 -16.68
N VAL A 52 -7.95 12.52 -17.23
CA VAL A 52 -8.34 11.28 -16.55
C VAL A 52 -7.12 10.39 -16.30
N SER A 53 -6.21 10.24 -17.27
CA SER A 53 -5.00 9.46 -17.09
C SER A 53 -4.08 10.05 -16.02
N LEU A 54 -3.94 11.38 -15.94
CA LEU A 54 -3.18 12.04 -14.87
C LEU A 54 -3.76 11.76 -13.48
N LEU A 55 -5.09 11.82 -13.34
CA LEU A 55 -5.76 11.50 -12.07
C LEU A 55 -5.55 10.04 -11.66
N ILE A 56 -5.66 9.10 -12.60
CA ILE A 56 -5.40 7.68 -12.36
C ILE A 56 -3.92 7.44 -12.04
N CYS A 57 -2.99 8.11 -12.71
CA CYS A 57 -1.56 8.03 -12.40
C CYS A 57 -1.25 8.56 -10.99
N ALA A 58 -1.87 9.67 -10.58
CA ALA A 58 -1.74 10.19 -9.21
C ALA A 58 -2.31 9.19 -8.19
N TRP A 59 -3.46 8.58 -8.48
CA TRP A 59 -4.04 7.53 -7.65
C TRP A 59 -3.11 6.32 -7.52
N TRP A 60 -2.58 5.82 -8.64
CA TRP A 60 -1.59 4.75 -8.66
C TRP A 60 -0.36 5.10 -7.85
N PHE A 61 0.15 6.32 -7.94
CA PHE A 61 1.30 6.76 -7.15
C PHE A 61 1.03 6.67 -5.65
N VAL A 62 -0.14 7.12 -5.18
CA VAL A 62 -0.49 7.03 -3.76
C VAL A 62 -0.56 5.56 -3.31
N PHE A 63 -1.27 4.72 -4.04
CA PHE A 63 -1.50 3.33 -3.61
C PHE A 63 -0.29 2.41 -3.80
N LEU A 64 0.42 2.52 -4.93
CA LEU A 64 1.53 1.63 -5.27
C LEU A 64 2.87 2.11 -4.71
N TYR A 65 3.02 3.40 -4.40
CA TYR A 65 4.29 3.95 -3.91
C TYR A 65 4.20 4.46 -2.48
N SER A 66 3.26 5.36 -2.17
CA SER A 66 3.19 5.96 -0.82
C SER A 66 2.89 4.91 0.26
N TYR A 67 1.95 4.01 -0.01
CA TYR A 67 1.53 2.97 0.93
C TYR A 67 2.66 1.97 1.30
N PRO A 68 3.33 1.27 0.35
CA PRO A 68 4.41 0.36 0.70
C PRO A 68 5.63 1.07 1.29
N LYS A 69 5.91 2.32 0.87
CA LYS A 69 7.02 3.10 1.45
C LYS A 69 6.78 3.41 2.93
N ALA A 70 5.59 3.89 3.29
CA ALA A 70 5.25 4.17 4.69
C ALA A 70 5.33 2.91 5.55
N TYR A 71 4.89 1.77 5.01
CA TYR A 71 4.97 0.50 5.69
C TYR A 71 6.41 0.01 5.89
N ALA A 72 7.25 0.11 4.85
CA ALA A 72 8.66 -0.27 4.94
C ALA A 72 9.42 0.53 6.01
N ASP A 73 9.10 1.82 6.16
CA ASP A 73 9.71 2.67 7.18
C ASP A 73 9.27 2.25 8.60
N MET A 74 7.98 1.97 8.80
CA MET A 74 7.48 1.46 10.09
C MET A 74 8.12 0.12 10.48
N ILE A 75 8.27 -0.81 9.53
CA ILE A 75 8.98 -2.08 9.78
C ILE A 75 10.44 -1.83 10.17
N THR A 76 11.12 -0.92 9.47
CA THR A 76 12.53 -0.63 9.72
C THR A 76 12.72 -0.03 11.10
N GLN A 77 11.84 0.87 11.53
CA GLN A 77 11.86 1.42 12.90
C GLN A 77 11.61 0.32 13.94
N ARG A 78 10.62 -0.56 13.73
CA ARG A 78 10.36 -1.68 14.64
C ARG A 78 11.53 -2.67 14.71
N ARG A 79 12.17 -3.00 13.59
CA ARG A 79 13.40 -3.84 13.58
C ARG A 79 14.49 -3.25 14.47
N LYS A 80 14.69 -1.93 14.40
CA LYS A 80 15.67 -1.24 15.26
C LYS A 80 15.29 -1.35 16.74
N ASN A 81 14.02 -1.14 17.08
CA ASN A 81 13.55 -1.24 18.48
C ASN A 81 13.71 -2.67 19.03
N VAL A 82 13.39 -3.70 18.24
CA VAL A 82 13.55 -5.11 18.62
C VAL A 82 15.03 -5.46 18.81
N VAL A 83 15.90 -5.05 17.88
CA VAL A 83 17.36 -5.27 18.00
C VAL A 83 17.94 -4.55 19.22
N SER A 84 17.43 -3.37 19.56
CA SER A 84 17.86 -2.61 20.75
C SER A 84 17.33 -3.18 22.08
N GLY A 85 16.49 -4.21 22.05
CA GLY A 85 15.93 -4.84 23.25
C GLY A 85 14.83 -4.04 23.94
N VAL A 86 14.32 -2.98 23.30
CA VAL A 86 13.23 -2.12 23.83
C VAL A 86 11.86 -2.78 23.64
N GLU A 87 11.68 -3.57 22.59
CA GLU A 87 10.42 -4.28 22.28
C GLU A 87 10.71 -5.74 21.91
N ASP A 88 9.90 -6.69 22.38
CA ASP A 88 10.01 -8.09 21.96
C ASP A 88 9.37 -8.30 20.55
N THR A 89 9.71 -9.40 19.88
CA THR A 89 9.18 -9.75 18.53
C THR A 89 7.64 -9.81 18.45
N PHE A 90 6.98 -9.98 19.59
CA PHE A 90 5.52 -9.99 19.74
C PHE A 90 4.90 -8.62 20.05
N GLY A 91 5.71 -7.55 20.08
CA GLY A 91 5.25 -6.19 20.34
C GLY A 91 4.91 -5.90 21.81
N ILE A 92 5.34 -6.75 22.74
CA ILE A 92 5.28 -6.45 24.17
C ILE A 92 6.49 -5.57 24.52
N THR A 93 6.23 -4.33 24.91
CA THR A 93 7.23 -3.45 25.50
C THR A 93 7.58 -4.02 26.88
N LYS A 94 8.86 -4.32 27.12
CA LYS A 94 9.34 -4.67 28.46
C LYS A 94 9.33 -3.41 29.33
N ASN A 95 8.19 -3.11 29.95
CA ASN A 95 8.17 -2.20 31.08
C ASN A 95 8.79 -2.91 32.28
N GLN A 96 9.97 -2.44 32.71
CA GLN A 96 10.42 -2.54 34.10
C GLN A 96 9.83 -1.37 34.88
#